data_AF-A0A4W3ICS3-F1
#
_entry.id   AF-A0A4W3ICS3-F1
#
_cell.length_a   1.000
_cell.length_b   1.000
_cell.length_c   1.000
_cell.angle_alpha   90.00
_cell.angle_beta   90.00
_cell.angle_gamma   90.00
#
_symmetry.space_group_name_H-M   'P 1'
#
loop_
_entity.id
_entity.type
_entity.pdbx_description
1 polymer ?
#
loop_
_entity_poly.entity_id
_entity_poly.type
_entity_poly.pdbx_seq_one_letter_code
_entity_poly.pdbx_strand_id
1 'polypeptide(L)'
;MKNSKFDFTKVQSLSGSAQQHGSVYWKDGASDTMKNMPANRYLHYILESSFSVKDSPIWMDSSTSSECQNLEKAIGGPERLAEITGSRAYERFTGNQIAKIYKKYPQQYKDTERISLVSSFLATLFLGSYAAIDYSDGSGMNLLDIRRHVWSEKCLDACAPGLKEKLGNPMPSHAVLGTISPYLIERYGFNPDCKIVAFTGDNAGRFKLFYLNTIPSLSSRCCFLQPSPCLVDRSLQVLHFSCHPNLS
;
A
#
# COMPACT_ATOMS: atom_id res chain seq x y z
N MET A 1 19.12 4.74 -17.56
CA MET A 1 18.17 3.95 -18.38
C MET A 1 18.28 4.23 -19.87
N LYS A 2 18.30 5.47 -20.38
CA LYS A 2 18.58 5.71 -21.82
C LYS A 2 19.93 5.11 -22.29
N ASN A 3 20.94 5.12 -21.41
CA ASN A 3 22.26 4.60 -21.73
C ASN A 3 22.37 3.06 -21.69
N SER A 4 21.34 2.33 -21.22
CA SER A 4 21.40 0.86 -21.07
C SER A 4 20.90 0.07 -22.28
N LYS A 5 20.60 0.73 -23.42
CA LYS A 5 20.05 0.11 -24.65
C LYS A 5 18.80 -0.77 -24.44
N PHE A 6 18.09 -0.61 -23.32
CA PHE A 6 16.88 -1.37 -23.06
C PHE A 6 15.75 -0.83 -23.94
N ASP A 7 15.11 -1.73 -24.68
CA ASP A 7 14.03 -1.41 -25.59
C ASP A 7 12.68 -1.38 -24.84
N PHE A 8 12.31 -0.20 -24.35
CA PHE A 8 11.08 0.01 -23.59
C PHE A 8 9.80 -0.17 -24.43
N THR A 9 9.90 -0.18 -25.76
CA THR A 9 8.75 -0.43 -26.66
C THR A 9 8.24 -1.86 -26.57
N LYS A 10 9.05 -2.79 -26.06
CA LYS A 10 8.69 -4.20 -25.89
C LYS A 10 7.94 -4.49 -24.59
N VAL A 11 7.88 -3.55 -23.66
CA VAL A 11 7.22 -3.76 -22.36
C VAL A 11 5.70 -3.72 -22.54
N GLN A 12 5.05 -4.88 -22.36
CA GLN A 12 3.59 -5.03 -22.49
C GLN A 12 2.84 -4.74 -21.19
N SER A 13 3.48 -5.00 -20.05
CA SER A 13 2.90 -4.76 -18.74
C SER A 13 3.97 -4.62 -17.67
N LEU A 14 3.64 -3.92 -16.60
CA LEU A 14 4.49 -3.74 -15.43
C LEU A 14 3.68 -3.94 -14.14
N SER A 15 4.29 -4.58 -13.17
CA SER A 15 3.85 -4.64 -11.76
C SER A 15 5.12 -4.57 -10.90
N GLY A 16 4.96 -4.56 -9.58
CA GLY A 16 6.09 -4.55 -8.67
C GLY A 16 5.67 -4.83 -7.24
N SER A 17 6.68 -4.92 -6.38
CA SER A 17 6.48 -5.08 -4.95
C SER A 17 7.33 -4.11 -4.15
N ALA A 18 6.86 -3.70 -2.98
CA ALA A 18 7.55 -2.77 -2.11
C ALA A 18 7.47 -3.19 -0.63
N GLN A 19 8.31 -2.60 0.21
CA GLN A 19 8.22 -2.79 1.66
C GLN A 19 6.78 -2.52 2.15
N GLN A 20 6.26 -3.43 2.98
CA GLN A 20 4.90 -3.30 3.50
C GLN A 20 4.77 -2.17 4.52
N HIS A 21 3.52 -1.81 4.79
CA HIS A 21 3.07 -0.92 5.87
C HIS A 21 3.47 0.57 5.77
N GLY A 22 4.57 0.88 5.11
CA GLY A 22 5.00 2.26 4.91
C GLY A 22 3.97 3.07 4.14
N SER A 23 3.78 4.33 4.52
CA SER A 23 2.75 5.21 3.94
C SER A 23 3.30 6.52 3.44
N VAL A 24 2.76 6.98 2.31
CA VAL A 24 3.08 8.25 1.66
C VAL A 24 1.83 9.14 1.65
N TYR A 25 2.00 10.40 2.01
CA TYR A 25 0.93 11.37 2.19
C TYR A 25 1.04 12.45 1.12
N TRP A 26 0.18 12.37 0.11
CA TRP A 26 0.17 13.29 -1.01
C TRP A 26 -0.56 14.57 -0.62
N LYS A 27 0.10 15.69 -0.85
CA LYS A 27 -0.44 17.01 -0.56
C LYS A 27 -1.56 17.38 -1.54
N ASP A 28 -2.51 18.18 -1.10
CA ASP A 28 -3.52 18.81 -1.96
C ASP A 28 -2.85 19.44 -3.22
N GLY A 29 -3.38 19.11 -4.40
CA GLY A 29 -2.87 19.53 -5.71
C GLY A 29 -1.85 18.58 -6.33
N ALA A 30 -1.38 17.54 -5.63
CA ALA A 30 -0.44 16.58 -6.18
C ALA A 30 -1.00 15.81 -7.39
N SER A 31 -2.32 15.56 -7.44
CA SER A 31 -2.98 14.97 -8.61
C SER A 31 -2.75 15.80 -9.88
N ASP A 32 -2.86 17.12 -9.79
CA ASP A 32 -2.70 18.01 -10.94
C ASP A 32 -1.25 18.15 -11.39
N THR A 33 -0.30 18.09 -10.43
CA THR A 33 1.13 17.96 -10.74
C THR A 33 1.42 16.68 -11.52
N MET A 34 0.81 15.54 -11.15
CA MET A 34 1.02 14.27 -11.85
C MET A 34 0.38 14.22 -13.24
N LYS A 35 -0.76 14.88 -13.46
CA LYS A 35 -1.38 14.97 -14.79
C LYS A 35 -0.52 15.74 -15.79
N ASN A 36 0.28 16.70 -15.33
CA ASN A 36 1.03 17.63 -16.17
C ASN A 36 2.56 17.47 -16.04
N MET A 37 3.06 16.23 -15.83
CA MET A 37 4.49 16.00 -15.62
C MET A 37 5.32 16.25 -16.90
N PRO A 38 6.28 17.19 -16.88
CA PRO A 38 7.10 17.49 -18.05
C PRO A 38 8.17 16.41 -18.26
N ALA A 39 8.19 15.78 -19.44
CA ALA A 39 9.08 14.66 -19.75
C ALA A 39 10.57 15.03 -19.79
N ASN A 40 10.92 16.32 -19.82
CA ASN A 40 12.31 16.79 -19.80
C ASN A 40 12.91 16.87 -18.37
N ARG A 41 12.09 16.86 -17.29
CA ARG A 41 12.58 16.88 -15.90
C ARG A 41 12.52 15.50 -15.24
N TYR A 42 13.26 15.33 -14.14
CA TYR A 42 13.20 14.11 -13.32
C TYR A 42 12.07 14.21 -12.29
N LEU A 43 11.45 13.07 -11.97
CA LEU A 43 10.34 12.98 -11.00
C LEU A 43 10.64 13.64 -9.65
N HIS A 44 11.86 13.53 -9.12
CA HIS A 44 12.20 14.14 -7.83
C HIS A 44 12.13 15.67 -7.84
N TYR A 45 12.38 16.32 -8.99
CA TYR A 45 12.18 17.77 -9.14
C TYR A 45 10.70 18.12 -9.37
N ILE A 46 9.94 17.24 -10.01
CA ILE A 46 8.52 17.48 -10.32
C ILE A 46 7.67 17.33 -9.05
N LEU A 47 7.96 16.31 -8.23
CA LEU A 47 7.15 15.91 -7.07
C LEU A 47 7.67 16.46 -5.73
N GLU A 48 8.70 17.32 -5.74
CA GLU A 48 9.36 17.82 -4.52
C GLU A 48 8.37 18.42 -3.50
N SER A 49 7.33 19.11 -3.99
CA SER A 49 6.32 19.78 -3.17
C SER A 49 5.00 19.02 -3.04
N SER A 50 4.93 17.80 -3.59
CA SER A 50 3.70 16.99 -3.67
C SER A 50 3.40 16.18 -2.41
N PHE A 51 4.17 16.32 -1.33
CA PHE A 51 4.03 15.53 -0.11
C PHE A 51 3.76 16.42 1.11
N SER A 52 2.72 16.11 1.87
CA SER A 52 2.35 16.82 3.12
C SER A 52 3.18 16.34 4.32
N VAL A 53 3.63 15.08 4.27
CA VAL A 53 4.52 14.45 5.26
C VAL A 53 5.85 14.13 4.58
N LYS A 54 6.94 14.76 5.03
CA LYS A 54 8.28 14.57 4.46
C LYS A 54 8.92 13.27 4.91
N ASP A 55 8.82 12.96 6.20
CA ASP A 55 9.38 11.76 6.81
C ASP A 55 8.29 10.69 6.93
N SER A 56 8.22 9.82 5.92
CA SER A 56 7.23 8.74 5.87
C SER A 56 7.56 7.64 6.89
N PRO A 57 6.59 7.14 7.67
CA PRO A 57 6.81 5.99 8.52
C PRO A 57 7.05 4.74 7.67
N ILE A 58 7.90 3.85 8.17
CA ILE A 58 8.26 2.59 7.51
C ILE A 58 7.96 1.40 8.44
N TRP A 59 8.07 0.18 7.91
CA TRP A 59 7.75 -1.06 8.65
C TRP A 59 8.54 -1.28 9.94
N MET A 60 9.66 -0.57 10.14
CA MET A 60 10.48 -0.64 11.35
C MET A 60 10.01 0.32 12.46
N ASP A 61 9.05 1.21 12.19
CA ASP A 61 8.51 2.11 13.21
C ASP A 61 7.68 1.32 14.24
N SER A 62 8.03 1.49 15.51
CA SER A 62 7.40 0.85 16.67
C SER A 62 6.84 1.87 17.68
N SER A 63 6.52 3.08 17.24
CA SER A 63 6.25 4.23 18.12
C SER A 63 4.77 4.56 18.32
N THR A 64 3.87 3.66 17.93
CA THR A 64 2.41 3.85 17.89
C THR A 64 1.67 2.89 18.83
N SER A 65 2.31 2.40 19.89
CA SER A 65 1.67 1.47 20.83
C SER A 65 0.39 2.06 21.46
N SER A 66 0.34 3.39 21.64
CA SER A 66 -0.87 4.05 22.15
C SER A 66 -2.03 4.03 21.15
N GLU A 67 -1.74 4.25 19.86
CA GLU A 67 -2.69 4.18 18.77
C GLU A 67 -3.20 2.74 18.57
N CYS A 68 -2.32 1.73 18.70
CA CYS A 68 -2.70 0.32 18.68
C CYS A 68 -3.75 -0.01 19.76
N GLN A 69 -3.49 0.41 21.01
CA GLN A 69 -4.42 0.18 22.12
C GLN A 69 -5.75 0.89 21.91
N ASN A 70 -5.72 2.12 21.37
CA ASN A 70 -6.94 2.88 21.07
C ASN A 70 -7.77 2.19 19.99
N LEU A 71 -7.13 1.68 18.93
CA LEU A 71 -7.79 0.94 17.86
C LEU A 71 -8.41 -0.35 18.40
N GLU A 72 -7.64 -1.17 19.12
CA GLU A 72 -8.16 -2.41 19.72
C GLU A 72 -9.36 -2.11 20.64
N LYS A 73 -9.26 -1.09 21.49
CA LYS A 73 -10.37 -0.68 22.38
C LYS A 73 -11.61 -0.23 21.60
N ALA A 74 -11.46 0.55 20.53
CA ALA A 74 -12.56 1.04 19.72
C ALA A 74 -13.30 -0.10 18.97
N ILE A 75 -12.58 -1.15 18.60
CA ILE A 75 -13.13 -2.28 17.84
C ILE A 75 -13.71 -3.38 18.73
N GLY A 76 -13.36 -3.40 20.02
CA GLY A 76 -13.85 -4.38 21.00
C GLY A 76 -12.83 -5.46 21.37
N GLY A 77 -11.54 -5.16 21.22
CA GLY A 77 -10.41 -6.01 21.61
C GLY A 77 -9.52 -6.45 20.44
N PRO A 78 -8.31 -6.96 20.75
CA PRO A 78 -7.36 -7.47 19.76
C PRO A 78 -7.94 -8.61 18.91
N GLU A 79 -8.71 -9.52 19.51
CA GLU A 79 -9.32 -10.65 18.80
C GLU A 79 -10.35 -10.16 17.77
N ARG A 80 -11.19 -9.19 18.16
CA ARG A 80 -12.21 -8.65 17.26
C ARG A 80 -11.59 -7.90 16.09
N LEU A 81 -10.49 -7.17 16.33
CA LEU A 81 -9.73 -6.53 15.26
C LEU A 81 -9.12 -7.59 14.32
N ALA A 82 -8.52 -8.65 14.87
CA ALA A 82 -7.98 -9.75 14.08
C ALA A 82 -9.04 -10.49 13.24
N GLU A 83 -10.26 -10.64 13.76
CA GLU A 83 -11.37 -11.23 13.00
C GLU A 83 -11.75 -10.40 11.76
N ILE A 84 -11.59 -9.09 11.81
CA ILE A 84 -11.92 -8.17 10.71
C ILE A 84 -10.73 -8.06 9.76
N THR A 85 -9.54 -7.78 10.28
CA THR A 85 -8.39 -7.35 9.48
C THR A 85 -7.30 -8.40 9.33
N GLY A 86 -7.50 -9.61 9.87
CA GLY A 86 -6.52 -10.69 9.83
C GLY A 86 -5.33 -10.53 10.79
N SER A 87 -5.32 -9.49 11.62
CA SER A 87 -4.25 -9.23 12.60
C SER A 87 -4.78 -8.36 13.73
N ARG A 88 -4.25 -8.57 14.95
CA ARG A 88 -4.40 -7.57 16.02
C ARG A 88 -3.66 -6.27 15.66
N ALA A 89 -3.69 -5.26 16.52
CA ALA A 89 -2.98 -4.02 16.22
C ALA A 89 -1.48 -4.20 16.38
N TYR A 90 -0.71 -3.70 15.41
CA TYR A 90 0.75 -3.66 15.46
C TYR A 90 1.25 -2.27 15.10
N GLU A 91 2.32 -1.84 15.73
CA GLU A 91 2.77 -0.45 15.66
C GLU A 91 3.10 -0.02 14.22
N ARG A 92 3.74 -0.91 13.47
CA ARG A 92 4.09 -0.63 12.08
C ARG A 92 2.89 -0.54 11.14
N PHE A 93 1.73 -1.10 11.51
CA PHE A 93 0.57 -1.18 10.62
C PHE A 93 0.01 0.21 10.33
N THR A 94 -0.34 0.42 9.08
CA THR A 94 -0.52 1.76 8.51
C THR A 94 -1.63 2.57 9.19
N GLY A 95 -2.73 1.94 9.60
CA GLY A 95 -3.81 2.63 10.33
C GLY A 95 -3.31 3.31 11.61
N ASN A 96 -2.44 2.65 12.37
CA ASN A 96 -1.87 3.20 13.62
C ASN A 96 -0.90 4.37 13.32
N GLN A 97 -0.13 4.28 12.24
CA GLN A 97 0.76 5.35 11.79
C GLN A 97 -0.02 6.58 11.29
N ILE A 98 -1.13 6.36 10.56
CA ILE A 98 -2.05 7.42 10.14
C ILE A 98 -2.66 8.11 11.36
N ALA A 99 -3.13 7.34 12.34
CA ALA A 99 -3.72 7.87 13.57
C ALA A 99 -2.74 8.77 14.34
N LYS A 100 -1.46 8.35 14.44
CA LYS A 100 -0.39 9.16 15.02
C LYS A 100 -0.14 10.45 14.24
N ILE A 101 -0.11 10.40 12.91
CA ILE A 101 0.09 11.60 12.08
C ILE A 101 -1.09 12.56 12.23
N TYR A 102 -2.33 12.06 12.19
CA TYR A 102 -3.52 12.87 12.44
C TYR A 102 -3.46 13.57 13.82
N LYS A 103 -3.09 12.84 14.87
CA LYS A 103 -3.00 13.36 16.24
C LYS A 103 -1.85 14.36 16.43
N LYS A 104 -0.66 14.06 15.90
CA LYS A 104 0.56 14.83 16.16
C LYS A 104 0.76 15.98 15.16
N TYR A 105 0.34 15.79 13.92
CA TYR A 105 0.52 16.72 12.81
C TYR A 105 -0.81 16.95 12.06
N PRO A 106 -1.85 17.46 12.75
CA PRO A 106 -3.20 17.57 12.19
C PRO A 106 -3.26 18.42 10.92
N GLN A 107 -2.42 19.45 10.80
CA GLN A 107 -2.35 20.28 9.59
C GLN A 107 -1.81 19.48 8.38
N GLN A 108 -0.80 18.64 8.58
CA GLN A 108 -0.27 17.79 7.50
C GLN A 108 -1.33 16.80 7.02
N TYR A 109 -2.07 16.17 7.96
CA TYR A 109 -3.17 15.28 7.61
C TYR A 109 -4.31 16.01 6.88
N LYS A 110 -4.62 17.24 7.32
CA LYS A 110 -5.61 18.10 6.69
C LYS A 110 -5.23 18.41 5.24
N ASP A 111 -3.98 18.80 5.01
CA ASP A 111 -3.43 19.14 3.68
C ASP A 111 -3.16 17.90 2.79
N THR A 112 -3.58 16.70 3.21
CA THR A 112 -3.37 15.45 2.49
C THR A 112 -4.60 15.09 1.66
N GLU A 113 -4.50 15.05 0.33
CA GLU A 113 -5.61 14.59 -0.51
C GLU A 113 -5.63 13.07 -0.70
N ARG A 114 -4.47 12.41 -0.61
CA ARG A 114 -4.33 10.96 -0.85
C ARG A 114 -3.30 10.34 0.09
N ILE A 115 -3.57 9.12 0.57
CA ILE A 115 -2.61 8.28 1.29
C ILE A 115 -2.38 7.01 0.48
N SER A 116 -1.11 6.68 0.24
CA SER A 116 -0.67 5.49 -0.48
C SER A 116 0.18 4.61 0.42
N LEU A 117 0.11 3.29 0.25
CA LEU A 117 1.20 2.40 0.65
C LEU A 117 2.38 2.56 -0.30
N VAL A 118 3.61 2.20 0.12
CA VAL A 118 4.80 2.28 -0.75
C VAL A 118 4.59 1.56 -2.08
N SER A 119 3.89 0.42 -2.07
CA SER A 119 3.51 -0.33 -3.28
C SER A 119 2.66 0.51 -4.25
N SER A 120 1.52 1.03 -3.78
CA SER A 120 0.62 1.89 -4.55
C SER A 120 1.26 3.24 -4.92
N PHE A 121 2.17 3.76 -4.10
CA PHE A 121 2.97 4.94 -4.42
C PHE A 121 3.86 4.68 -5.65
N LEU A 122 4.58 3.56 -5.69
CA LEU A 122 5.38 3.20 -6.87
C LEU A 122 4.50 3.01 -8.10
N ALA A 123 3.37 2.31 -7.98
CA ALA A 123 2.41 2.16 -9.08
C ALA A 123 1.92 3.52 -9.61
N THR A 124 1.65 4.48 -8.71
CA THR A 124 1.26 5.85 -9.04
C THR A 124 2.29 6.55 -9.92
N LEU A 125 3.60 6.36 -9.66
CA LEU A 125 4.67 6.95 -10.48
C LEU A 125 4.68 6.42 -11.92
N PHE A 126 4.29 5.15 -12.13
CA PHE A 126 4.18 4.57 -13.46
C PHE A 126 2.89 4.99 -14.17
N LEU A 127 1.79 5.06 -13.43
CA LEU A 127 0.46 5.39 -13.94
C LEU A 127 0.31 6.88 -14.27
N GLY A 128 0.99 7.77 -13.54
CA GLY A 128 0.80 9.23 -13.65
C GLY A 128 -0.52 9.72 -13.03
N SER A 129 -1.16 8.88 -12.23
CA SER A 129 -2.35 9.16 -11.45
C SER A 129 -2.41 8.21 -10.25
N TYR A 130 -3.26 8.49 -9.26
CA TYR A 130 -3.30 7.68 -8.04
C TYR A 130 -3.69 6.24 -8.30
N ALA A 131 -2.77 5.32 -7.99
CA ALA A 131 -3.04 3.90 -7.97
C ALA A 131 -3.91 3.51 -6.77
N ALA A 132 -4.72 2.47 -6.97
CA ALA A 132 -5.44 1.80 -5.89
C ALA A 132 -4.46 1.00 -5.02
N ILE A 133 -4.82 0.85 -3.74
CA ILE A 133 -4.16 -0.10 -2.83
C ILE A 133 -4.75 -1.49 -3.14
N ASP A 134 -3.90 -2.50 -3.27
CA ASP A 134 -4.37 -3.86 -3.53
C ASP A 134 -4.86 -4.55 -2.24
N TYR A 135 -5.66 -5.60 -2.35
CA TYR A 135 -6.16 -6.33 -1.18
C TYR A 135 -5.04 -6.92 -0.33
N SER A 136 -3.96 -7.41 -0.94
CA SER A 136 -2.88 -8.07 -0.21
C SER A 136 -2.12 -7.08 0.66
N ASP A 137 -1.60 -5.99 0.10
CA ASP A 137 -0.87 -5.00 0.90
C ASP A 137 -1.81 -4.18 1.79
N GLY A 138 -3.06 -3.96 1.36
CA GLY A 138 -4.12 -3.34 2.16
C GLY A 138 -4.47 -4.11 3.44
N SER A 139 -4.24 -5.43 3.45
CA SER A 139 -4.39 -6.26 4.66
C SER A 139 -3.38 -5.87 5.76
N GLY A 140 -2.22 -5.34 5.38
CA GLY A 140 -1.16 -4.91 6.30
C GLY A 140 -1.43 -3.57 7.02
N MET A 141 -2.67 -3.09 7.04
CA MET A 141 -3.02 -1.75 7.51
C MET A 141 -3.84 -1.73 8.82
N ASN A 142 -4.41 -2.84 9.26
CA ASN A 142 -5.50 -2.88 10.27
C ASN A 142 -6.75 -2.06 9.85
N LEU A 143 -7.00 -1.91 8.55
CA LEU A 143 -8.13 -1.12 8.01
C LEU A 143 -9.04 -1.93 7.08
N LEU A 144 -8.49 -2.90 6.33
CA LEU A 144 -9.24 -3.71 5.38
C LEU A 144 -10.01 -4.83 6.09
N ASP A 145 -11.30 -5.00 5.77
CA ASP A 145 -12.01 -6.25 6.05
C ASP A 145 -11.57 -7.29 5.03
N ILE A 146 -10.73 -8.24 5.47
CA ILE A 146 -10.08 -9.22 4.60
C ILE A 146 -11.04 -10.28 4.04
N ARG A 147 -12.29 -10.36 4.55
CA ARG A 147 -13.30 -11.29 4.03
C ARG A 147 -14.19 -10.62 2.99
N ARG A 148 -14.47 -9.34 3.18
CA ARG A 148 -15.37 -8.56 2.33
C ARG A 148 -14.64 -7.74 1.27
N HIS A 149 -13.31 -7.63 1.38
CA HIS A 149 -12.47 -6.83 0.48
C HIS A 149 -12.89 -5.35 0.39
N VAL A 150 -13.37 -4.82 1.51
CA VAL A 150 -13.74 -3.39 1.66
C VAL A 150 -13.11 -2.82 2.92
N TRP A 151 -12.91 -1.52 2.98
CA TRP A 151 -12.46 -0.88 4.22
C TRP A 151 -13.49 -1.04 5.33
N SER A 152 -13.04 -1.40 6.53
CA SER A 152 -13.87 -1.44 7.73
C SER A 152 -14.08 -0.01 8.23
N GLU A 153 -15.30 0.51 8.10
CA GLU A 153 -15.65 1.88 8.52
C GLU A 153 -15.30 2.12 10.00
N LYS A 154 -15.55 1.14 10.87
CA LYS A 154 -15.15 1.22 12.28
C LYS A 154 -13.64 1.38 12.47
N CYS A 155 -12.83 0.70 11.67
CA CYS A 155 -11.36 0.80 11.77
C CYS A 155 -10.88 2.15 11.22
N LEU A 156 -11.49 2.63 10.13
CA LEU A 156 -11.19 3.95 9.57
C LEU A 156 -11.50 5.07 10.58
N ASP A 157 -12.71 5.06 11.15
CA ASP A 157 -13.19 6.08 12.09
C ASP A 157 -12.37 6.10 13.38
N ALA A 158 -11.86 4.94 13.81
CA ALA A 158 -10.98 4.84 14.97
C ALA A 158 -9.58 5.42 14.73
N CYS A 159 -9.14 5.53 13.47
CA CYS A 159 -7.81 6.03 13.12
C CYS A 159 -7.80 7.52 12.79
N ALA A 160 -8.63 7.97 11.83
CA ALA A 160 -8.66 9.37 11.40
C ALA A 160 -9.92 9.72 10.59
N PRO A 161 -10.41 10.97 10.66
CA PRO A 161 -11.61 11.40 9.94
C PRO A 161 -11.38 11.54 8.43
N GLY A 162 -12.36 11.14 7.61
CA GLY A 162 -12.27 11.27 6.14
C GLY A 162 -11.20 10.37 5.51
N LEU A 163 -10.84 9.28 6.20
CA LEU A 163 -9.76 8.40 5.74
C LEU A 163 -10.15 7.57 4.53
N LYS A 164 -11.43 7.22 4.38
CA LYS A 164 -11.95 6.44 3.24
C LYS A 164 -11.65 7.13 1.92
N GLU A 165 -11.90 8.43 1.85
CA GLU A 165 -11.68 9.27 0.67
C GLU A 165 -10.18 9.35 0.32
N LYS A 166 -9.33 9.53 1.34
CA LYS A 166 -7.87 9.61 1.17
C LYS A 166 -7.25 8.29 0.70
N LEU A 167 -7.86 7.14 1.03
CA LEU A 167 -7.40 5.81 0.58
C LEU A 167 -8.01 5.40 -0.78
N GLY A 168 -9.20 5.90 -1.11
CA GLY A 168 -10.03 5.41 -2.23
C GLY A 168 -10.37 3.92 -2.11
N ASN A 169 -10.92 3.33 -3.16
CA ASN A 169 -11.33 1.93 -3.11
C ASN A 169 -10.13 0.98 -3.28
N PRO A 170 -10.04 -0.08 -2.47
CA PRO A 170 -9.05 -1.11 -2.68
C PRO A 170 -9.45 -1.98 -3.89
N MET A 171 -8.47 -2.68 -4.48
CA MET A 171 -8.69 -3.48 -5.69
C MET A 171 -8.00 -4.86 -5.61
N PRO A 172 -8.42 -5.85 -6.42
CA PRO A 172 -7.69 -7.11 -6.52
C PRO A 172 -6.24 -6.90 -6.96
N SER A 173 -5.29 -7.69 -6.44
CA SER A 173 -3.86 -7.54 -6.75
C SER A 173 -3.47 -7.88 -8.19
N HIS A 174 -4.37 -8.48 -8.96
CA HIS A 174 -4.21 -8.72 -10.39
C HIS A 174 -4.94 -7.70 -11.27
N ALA A 175 -5.54 -6.66 -10.67
CA ALA A 175 -6.25 -5.63 -11.42
C ALA A 175 -5.29 -4.81 -12.29
N VAL A 176 -5.72 -4.54 -13.52
CA VAL A 176 -5.08 -3.53 -14.38
C VAL A 176 -5.59 -2.17 -13.95
N LEU A 177 -4.69 -1.31 -13.46
CA LEU A 177 -5.01 0.03 -12.97
C LEU A 177 -5.15 1.05 -14.10
N GLY A 178 -4.49 0.80 -15.23
CA GLY A 178 -4.52 1.65 -16.41
C GLY A 178 -3.31 1.41 -17.30
N THR A 179 -3.06 2.32 -18.24
CA THR A 179 -1.87 2.32 -19.10
C THR A 179 -0.78 3.19 -18.50
N ILE A 180 0.45 2.96 -18.94
CA ILE A 180 1.62 3.72 -18.51
C ILE A 180 1.46 5.23 -18.79
N SER A 181 2.05 6.06 -17.94
CA SER A 181 1.93 7.52 -18.05
C SER A 181 2.53 8.08 -19.34
N PRO A 182 1.92 9.12 -19.93
CA PRO A 182 2.50 9.86 -21.05
C PRO A 182 3.93 10.34 -20.78
N TYR A 183 4.22 10.73 -19.53
CA TYR A 183 5.56 11.11 -19.09
C TYR A 183 6.61 10.01 -19.37
N LEU A 184 6.31 8.74 -19.08
CA LEU A 184 7.25 7.64 -19.31
C LEU A 184 7.34 7.25 -20.79
N ILE A 185 6.27 7.43 -21.57
CA ILE A 185 6.27 7.26 -23.02
C ILE A 185 7.23 8.27 -23.65
N GLU A 186 7.03 9.57 -23.40
CA GLU A 186 7.86 10.63 -23.99
C GLU A 186 9.30 10.58 -23.46
N ARG A 187 9.48 10.35 -22.15
CA ARG A 187 10.81 10.38 -21.56
C ARG A 187 11.64 9.15 -21.91
N TYR A 188 11.07 7.95 -21.94
CA TYR A 188 11.83 6.69 -22.07
C TYR A 188 11.45 5.82 -23.27
N GLY A 189 10.39 6.14 -24.01
CA GLY A 189 9.95 5.36 -25.17
C GLY A 189 9.19 4.08 -24.80
N PHE A 190 8.44 4.08 -23.70
CA PHE A 190 7.56 2.95 -23.37
C PHE A 190 6.47 2.76 -24.41
N ASN A 191 6.03 1.51 -24.60
CA ASN A 191 4.82 1.20 -25.34
C ASN A 191 3.61 1.94 -24.70
N PRO A 192 2.84 2.75 -25.45
CA PRO A 192 1.63 3.40 -24.95
C PRO A 192 0.58 2.42 -24.39
N ASP A 193 0.56 1.19 -24.90
CA ASP A 193 -0.37 0.14 -24.45
C ASP A 193 0.15 -0.65 -23.24
N CYS A 194 1.33 -0.30 -22.70
CA CYS A 194 1.90 -0.95 -21.53
C CYS A 194 0.94 -0.83 -20.34
N LYS A 195 0.46 -1.97 -19.84
CA LYS A 195 -0.50 -2.04 -18.73
C LYS A 195 0.19 -1.97 -17.38
N ILE A 196 -0.30 -1.11 -16.50
CA ILE A 196 0.12 -1.08 -15.09
C ILE A 196 -0.83 -1.98 -14.31
N VAL A 197 -0.32 -3.11 -13.83
CA VAL A 197 -1.03 -4.00 -12.91
C VAL A 197 -0.74 -3.56 -11.49
N ALA A 198 -1.70 -3.72 -10.58
CA ALA A 198 -1.54 -3.35 -9.18
C ALA A 198 -0.22 -3.87 -8.59
N PHE A 199 0.42 -3.01 -7.80
CA PHE A 199 1.62 -3.35 -7.04
C PHE A 199 1.18 -3.90 -5.68
N THR A 200 2.03 -4.69 -5.04
CA THR A 200 1.71 -5.39 -3.78
C THR A 200 2.84 -5.29 -2.77
N GLY A 201 2.63 -5.75 -1.54
CA GLY A 201 3.67 -5.92 -0.52
C GLY A 201 4.73 -6.94 -0.94
N ASP A 202 5.99 -6.74 -0.53
CA ASP A 202 7.14 -7.58 -0.88
C ASP A 202 7.04 -9.04 -0.41
N ASN A 203 6.40 -9.30 0.73
CA ASN A 203 6.12 -10.67 1.18
C ASN A 203 5.15 -11.39 0.24
N ALA A 204 4.06 -10.73 -0.18
CA ALA A 204 3.11 -11.28 -1.14
C ALA A 204 3.71 -11.39 -2.57
N GLY A 205 4.53 -10.41 -2.97
CA GLY A 205 5.27 -10.44 -4.22
C GLY A 205 6.21 -11.64 -4.32
N ARG A 206 6.90 -11.98 -3.22
CA ARG A 206 7.72 -13.20 -3.12
C ARG A 206 6.88 -14.46 -3.21
N PHE A 207 5.71 -14.51 -2.58
CA PHE A 207 4.80 -15.65 -2.68
C PHE A 207 4.36 -15.92 -4.13
N LYS A 208 4.20 -14.88 -4.95
CA LYS A 208 3.81 -15.02 -6.36
C LYS A 208 4.91 -15.67 -7.23
N LEU A 209 6.18 -15.56 -6.84
CA LEU A 209 7.31 -16.11 -7.59
C LEU A 209 7.48 -17.63 -7.37
N PHE A 210 6.95 -18.16 -6.25
CA PHE A 210 7.15 -19.54 -5.84
C PHE A 210 5.79 -20.21 -5.58
N TYR A 211 5.38 -21.09 -6.48
CA TYR A 211 4.10 -21.81 -6.42
C TYR A 211 3.84 -22.49 -5.04
N LEU A 212 2.72 -22.11 -4.42
CA LEU A 212 1.78 -22.90 -3.58
C LEU A 212 2.29 -23.80 -2.43
N ASN A 213 3.55 -23.75 -2.03
CA ASN A 213 4.04 -24.49 -0.86
C ASN A 213 4.46 -23.56 0.29
N THR A 214 4.48 -24.06 1.52
CA THR A 214 4.98 -23.31 2.69
C THR A 214 6.43 -22.90 2.46
N ILE A 215 6.72 -21.59 2.48
CA ILE A 215 8.07 -21.08 2.21
C ILE A 215 8.68 -20.53 3.51
N PRO A 216 9.71 -21.18 4.06
CA PRO A 216 10.58 -20.55 5.04
C PRO A 216 11.55 -19.60 4.33
N SER A 217 11.54 -18.30 4.67
CA SER A 217 12.63 -17.41 4.26
C SER A 217 13.79 -17.51 5.26
N LEU A 218 14.77 -18.38 4.99
CA LEU A 218 15.94 -18.52 5.87
C LEU A 218 16.91 -17.33 5.69
N SER A 219 16.63 -16.25 6.42
CA SER A 219 17.48 -15.06 6.55
C SER A 219 17.47 -14.58 8.01
N SER A 220 18.17 -13.49 8.33
CA SER A 220 18.20 -12.89 9.67
C SER A 220 16.80 -12.62 10.28
N ARG A 221 15.75 -12.56 9.45
CA ARG A 221 14.34 -12.64 9.87
C ARG A 221 13.64 -13.75 9.08
N CYS A 222 13.20 -14.80 9.78
CA CYS A 222 12.48 -15.91 9.17
C CYS A 222 10.99 -15.58 9.07
N CYS A 223 10.44 -15.57 7.84
CA CYS A 223 9.01 -15.50 7.60
C CYS A 223 8.53 -16.84 7.07
N PHE A 224 7.43 -17.34 7.62
CA PHE A 224 6.72 -18.51 7.10
C PHE A 224 5.46 -18.02 6.38
N LEU A 225 5.40 -18.25 5.08
CA LEU A 225 4.21 -17.95 4.27
C LEU A 225 3.52 -19.27 3.94
N GLN A 226 2.25 -19.38 4.31
CA GLN A 226 1.44 -20.57 4.06
C GLN A 226 0.08 -20.15 3.47
N PRO A 227 -0.37 -20.76 2.36
CA PRO A 227 -1.74 -20.59 1.91
C PRO A 227 -2.69 -21.26 2.92
N SER A 228 -3.67 -20.50 3.41
CA SER A 228 -4.67 -21.01 4.35
C SER A 228 -6.05 -21.05 3.70
N PRO A 229 -6.76 -22.19 3.71
CA PRO A 229 -8.15 -22.26 3.27
C PRO A 229 -9.12 -21.59 4.26
N CYS A 230 -8.68 -21.33 5.49
CA CYS A 230 -9.46 -20.70 6.56
C CYS A 230 -8.79 -19.41 7.03
N LEU A 231 -9.51 -18.27 6.99
CA LEU A 231 -8.92 -16.94 7.21
C LEU A 231 -8.51 -16.63 8.66
N VAL A 232 -8.87 -17.44 9.66
CA VAL A 232 -8.46 -17.24 11.06
C VAL A 232 -8.53 -18.57 11.83
N ASP A 233 -7.41 -19.03 12.38
CA ASP A 233 -7.41 -19.99 13.51
C ASP A 233 -7.34 -19.18 14.81
N ARG A 234 -8.33 -19.36 15.69
CA ARG A 234 -8.48 -18.62 16.96
C ARG A 234 -7.39 -18.96 17.99
N SER A 235 -6.61 -20.00 17.77
CA SER A 235 -5.58 -20.47 18.71
C SER A 235 -4.20 -19.83 18.53
N LEU A 236 -3.98 -19.06 17.45
CA LEU A 236 -2.63 -18.62 17.04
C LEU A 236 -2.49 -17.09 17.09
N GLN A 237 -2.16 -16.56 18.26
CA GLN A 237 -2.04 -15.12 18.55
C GLN A 237 -0.88 -14.39 17.83
N VAL A 238 -0.03 -15.10 17.08
CA VAL A 238 1.20 -14.55 16.46
C VAL A 238 1.16 -14.60 14.92
N LEU A 239 0.06 -15.06 14.32
CA LEU A 239 -0.08 -15.13 12.86
C LEU A 239 -0.69 -13.86 12.27
N HIS A 240 -0.20 -13.50 11.09
CA HIS A 240 -0.76 -12.44 10.25
C HIS A 240 -1.47 -13.08 9.05
N PHE A 241 -2.76 -12.83 8.91
CA PHE A 241 -3.53 -13.20 7.73
C PHE A 241 -3.63 -12.00 6.79
N SER A 242 -3.38 -12.22 5.52
CA SER A 242 -3.47 -11.20 4.47
C SER A 242 -4.14 -11.81 3.24
N CYS A 243 -4.87 -10.99 2.49
CA CYS A 243 -5.48 -11.43 1.23
C CYS A 243 -4.39 -11.97 0.29
N HIS A 244 -4.69 -13.10 -0.34
CA HIS A 244 -3.78 -13.70 -1.31
C HIS A 244 -3.85 -12.91 -2.63
N PRO A 245 -2.73 -12.58 -3.29
CA PRO A 245 -2.72 -11.71 -4.47
C PRO A 245 -3.44 -12.26 -5.73
N ASN A 246 -3.91 -13.50 -5.69
CA ASN A 246 -4.56 -14.20 -6.81
C ASN A 246 -5.99 -14.65 -6.49
N LEU A 247 -6.49 -14.44 -5.27
CA LEU A 247 -7.83 -14.85 -4.87
C LEU A 247 -8.72 -13.59 -4.81
N SER A 248 -9.86 -13.67 -5.49
CA SER A 248 -10.89 -12.62 -5.61
C SER A 248 -11.79 -12.54 -4.39
#